data_AF-K1U5N3-F1
#
_entry.id   AF-K1U5N3-F1
#
_cell.length_a   1.000
_cell.length_b   1.000
_cell.length_c   1.000
_cell.angle_alpha   90.00
_cell.angle_beta   90.00
_cell.angle_gamma   90.00
#
_symmetry.space_group_name_H-M   'P 1'
#
loop_
_entity.id
_entity.type
_entity.pdbx_description
1 polymer ?
#
loop_
_entity_poly.entity_id
_entity_poly.type
_entity_poly.pdbx_seq_one_letter_code
_entity_poly.pdbx_strand_id
1 'polypeptide(L)'
;MYVTGGIGSTVIGEAFSVDYDLPPDTAYAETCASIGLMFFANAMLKNELIGEYADVMETAFYNTVLGGMQLDGKRFFYVNPLEVVPGISGVSPTHRHDLPVRPKWYACACCPPNAARLITSFGCYAYGENSDMSFCHLYADGEVKFENGMELICRTDYPYDMTVN
;
A
#
# COMPACT_ATOMS: atom_id res chain seq x y z
N MET A 1 2.93 10.34 -7.88
CA MET A 1 2.98 9.24 -6.89
C MET A 1 4.34 9.29 -6.22
N TYR A 2 4.41 9.16 -4.90
CA TYR A 2 5.69 9.04 -4.20
C TYR A 2 6.35 7.70 -4.51
N VAL A 3 7.67 7.59 -4.32
CA VAL A 3 8.42 6.35 -4.58
C VAL A 3 7.92 5.16 -3.73
N THR A 4 7.27 5.45 -2.60
CA THR A 4 6.67 4.45 -1.70
C THR A 4 5.25 4.02 -2.12
N GLY A 5 4.75 4.46 -3.27
CA GLY A 5 3.36 4.24 -3.68
C GLY A 5 2.34 5.11 -2.94
N GLY A 6 2.81 6.03 -2.08
CA GLY A 6 1.96 7.02 -1.41
C GLY A 6 1.37 8.03 -2.40
N ILE A 7 0.14 8.49 -2.14
CA ILE A 7 -0.54 9.55 -2.90
C ILE A 7 -1.16 10.58 -1.95
N GLY A 8 -1.26 11.82 -2.42
CA GLY A 8 -1.64 12.98 -1.62
C GLY A 8 -0.41 13.76 -1.12
N SER A 9 -0.18 14.94 -1.70
CA SER A 9 1.00 15.76 -1.44
C SER A 9 0.76 16.89 -0.44
N THR A 10 -0.50 17.15 -0.07
CA THR A 10 -0.85 18.21 0.89
C THR A 10 -1.79 17.72 1.99
N VAL A 11 -1.53 18.18 3.21
CA VAL A 11 -2.44 18.02 4.36
C VAL A 11 -3.75 18.78 4.19
N ILE A 12 -3.75 19.84 3.37
CA ILE A 12 -4.94 20.66 3.15
C ILE A 12 -5.90 19.87 2.27
N GLY A 13 -6.94 19.31 2.89
CA GLY A 13 -7.93 18.49 2.19
C GLY A 13 -7.46 17.08 1.83
N GLU A 14 -6.30 16.64 2.35
CA GLU A 14 -5.81 15.26 2.16
C GLU A 14 -5.70 14.90 0.67
N ALA A 15 -5.15 15.83 -0.12
CA ALA A 15 -5.40 15.90 -1.55
C ALA A 15 -4.13 15.83 -2.41
N PHE A 16 -4.35 15.64 -3.72
CA PHE A 16 -3.35 15.97 -4.73
C PHE A 16 -3.18 17.49 -4.84
N SER A 17 -1.98 17.93 -5.24
CA SER A 17 -1.69 19.32 -5.60
C SER A 17 -1.55 19.47 -7.11
N VAL A 18 -0.33 19.47 -7.63
CA VAL A 18 0.01 19.67 -9.05
C VAL A 18 1.06 18.65 -9.50
N ASP A 19 1.28 18.57 -10.81
CA ASP A 19 2.27 17.67 -11.39
C ASP A 19 3.67 17.91 -10.79
N TYR A 20 4.33 16.82 -10.42
CA TYR A 20 5.69 16.80 -9.85
C TYR A 20 5.88 17.46 -8.48
N ASP A 21 4.80 17.94 -7.84
CA ASP A 21 4.86 18.45 -6.47
C ASP A 21 4.79 17.31 -5.44
N LEU A 22 5.98 16.78 -5.09
CA LEU A 22 6.17 15.63 -4.21
C LEU A 22 7.15 15.94 -3.07
N PRO A 23 6.86 16.89 -2.17
CA PRO A 23 7.75 17.23 -1.07
C PRO A 23 7.80 16.10 -0.03
N PRO A 24 9.00 15.62 0.37
CA PRO A 24 9.12 14.43 1.21
C PRO A 24 8.74 14.67 2.69
N ASP A 25 8.98 15.88 3.20
CA ASP A 25 8.78 16.29 4.60
C ASP A 25 7.33 16.69 4.91
N THR A 26 6.63 17.24 3.91
CA THR A 26 5.25 17.72 4.04
C THR A 26 4.23 16.82 3.37
N ALA A 27 4.66 15.68 2.80
CA ALA A 27 3.80 14.67 2.20
C ALA A 27 2.63 14.27 3.13
N TYR A 28 1.45 14.08 2.54
CA TYR A 28 0.33 13.49 3.28
C TYR A 28 0.35 11.96 3.16
N ALA A 29 0.47 11.45 1.93
CA ALA A 29 0.71 10.03 1.61
C ALA A 29 -0.10 9.09 2.52
N GLU A 30 -1.43 9.29 2.54
CA GLU A 30 -2.28 8.61 3.51
C GLU A 30 -2.24 7.09 3.31
N THR A 31 -2.23 6.34 4.42
CA THR A 31 -2.37 4.89 4.40
C THR A 31 -3.62 4.45 3.62
N CYS A 32 -4.79 5.07 3.87
CA CYS A 32 -6.00 4.73 3.12
C CYS A 32 -5.92 5.08 1.64
N ALA A 33 -5.25 6.16 1.27
CA ALA A 33 -5.11 6.54 -0.14
C ALA A 33 -4.25 5.51 -0.89
N SER A 34 -3.21 4.99 -0.25
CA SER A 34 -2.37 3.92 -0.80
C SER A 34 -3.13 2.59 -0.93
N ILE A 35 -4.02 2.28 0.03
CA ILE A 35 -4.94 1.14 -0.09
C ILE A 35 -5.92 1.35 -1.25
N GLY A 36 -6.45 2.57 -1.40
CA GLY A 36 -7.29 2.95 -2.53
C GLY A 36 -6.57 2.80 -3.87
N LEU A 37 -5.30 3.16 -3.94
CA LEU A 37 -4.45 2.96 -5.12
C LEU A 37 -4.32 1.47 -5.48
N MET A 38 -4.13 0.59 -4.49
CA MET A 38 -4.12 -0.86 -4.74
C MET A 38 -5.45 -1.37 -5.29
N PHE A 39 -6.58 -0.89 -4.76
CA PHE A 39 -7.89 -1.28 -5.26
C PHE A 39 -8.09 -0.81 -6.71
N PHE A 40 -7.62 0.40 -7.02
CA PHE A 40 -7.67 0.93 -8.37
C PHE A 40 -6.79 0.12 -9.32
N ALA A 41 -5.54 -0.17 -8.94
CA ALA A 41 -4.62 -1.01 -9.72
C ALA A 41 -5.19 -2.41 -10.01
N ASN A 42 -5.82 -3.06 -9.02
CA ASN A 42 -6.49 -4.34 -9.21
C ASN A 42 -7.69 -4.22 -10.17
N ALA A 43 -8.48 -3.14 -10.09
CA ALA A 43 -9.54 -2.90 -11.07
C ALA A 43 -8.99 -2.68 -12.49
N MET A 44 -7.83 -2.03 -12.62
CA MET A 44 -7.15 -1.87 -13.91
C MET A 44 -6.67 -3.22 -14.47
N LEU A 45 -6.09 -4.10 -13.65
CA LEU A 45 -5.70 -5.47 -14.06
C LEU A 45 -6.89 -6.30 -14.57
N LYS A 46 -8.07 -6.14 -13.96
CA LYS A 46 -9.31 -6.80 -14.42
C LYS A 46 -9.82 -6.26 -15.75
N ASN A 47 -9.48 -5.02 -16.10
CA ASN A 47 -9.84 -4.40 -17.37
C ASN A 47 -8.81 -4.73 -18.47
N GLU A 48 -7.52 -4.63 -18.15
CA GLU A 48 -6.42 -4.91 -19.07
C GLU A 48 -5.21 -5.47 -18.31
N LEU A 49 -4.65 -6.56 -18.81
CA LEU A 49 -3.55 -7.29 -18.18
C LEU A 49 -2.20 -6.64 -18.49
N ILE A 50 -1.96 -5.46 -17.94
CA ILE A 50 -0.67 -4.75 -18.03
C ILE A 50 0.09 -4.89 -16.70
N GLY A 51 1.34 -5.35 -16.77
CA GLY A 51 2.20 -5.57 -15.60
C GLY A 51 2.42 -4.33 -14.73
N GLU A 52 2.47 -3.14 -15.33
CA GLU A 52 2.66 -1.87 -14.62
C GLU A 52 1.59 -1.62 -13.54
N TYR A 53 0.37 -2.13 -13.73
CA TYR A 53 -0.67 -2.04 -12.70
C TYR A 53 -0.32 -2.92 -11.48
N ALA A 54 0.22 -4.11 -11.72
CA ALA A 54 0.71 -4.96 -10.63
C ALA A 54 1.95 -4.34 -9.95
N ASP A 55 2.85 -3.71 -10.71
CA ASP A 55 4.03 -3.02 -10.16
C ASP A 55 3.63 -1.88 -9.20
N VAL A 56 2.61 -1.09 -9.57
CA VAL A 56 2.07 -0.03 -8.70
C VAL A 56 1.42 -0.63 -7.45
N MET A 57 0.68 -1.73 -7.59
CA MET A 57 0.06 -2.43 -6.48
C MET A 57 1.10 -2.99 -5.51
N GLU A 58 2.16 -3.62 -6.02
CA GLU A 58 3.30 -4.12 -5.26
C GLU A 58 4.00 -2.98 -4.51
N THR A 59 4.30 -1.90 -5.22
CA THR A 59 4.97 -0.71 -4.67
C THR A 59 4.18 -0.12 -3.51
N ALA A 60 2.86 0.06 -3.66
CA ALA A 60 2.02 0.59 -2.60
C ALA A 60 1.94 -0.37 -1.40
N PHE A 61 1.79 -1.67 -1.65
CA PHE A 61 1.63 -2.69 -0.60
C PHE A 61 2.88 -2.79 0.28
N TYR A 62 4.04 -3.11 -0.32
CA TYR A 62 5.27 -3.40 0.42
C TYR A 62 5.93 -2.15 1.02
N ASN A 63 5.48 -0.95 0.66
CA ASN A 63 5.99 0.31 1.21
C ASN A 63 4.96 1.03 2.08
N THR A 64 4.08 1.86 1.50
CA THR A 64 3.23 2.77 2.30
C THR A 64 2.17 2.02 3.11
N VAL A 65 1.55 0.97 2.56
CA VAL A 65 0.50 0.21 3.26
C VAL A 65 1.06 -0.51 4.48
N LEU A 66 2.08 -1.35 4.30
CA LEU A 66 2.70 -2.07 5.43
C LEU A 66 3.44 -1.11 6.36
N GLY A 67 4.09 -0.07 5.82
CA GLY A 67 4.72 1.01 6.59
C GLY A 67 3.73 1.78 7.48
N GLY A 68 2.47 1.85 7.08
CA GLY A 68 1.38 2.44 7.85
C GLY A 68 1.07 1.71 9.17
N MET A 69 1.58 0.51 9.41
CA MET A 69 1.29 -0.29 10.61
C MET A 69 2.58 -0.67 11.35
N GLN A 70 2.55 -0.64 12.69
CA GLN A 70 3.64 -1.19 13.49
C GLN A 70 3.66 -2.72 13.34
N LEU A 71 4.84 -3.34 13.41
CA LEU A 71 5.00 -4.80 13.26
C LEU A 71 4.14 -5.64 14.22
N ASP A 72 3.76 -5.10 15.39
CA ASP A 72 2.88 -5.78 16.36
C ASP A 72 1.38 -5.54 16.11
N GLY A 73 1.03 -4.77 15.07
CA GLY A 73 -0.35 -4.45 14.68
C GLY A 73 -1.10 -3.50 15.62
N LYS A 74 -0.42 -2.84 16.58
CA LYS A 74 -1.09 -2.07 17.64
C LYS A 74 -1.06 -0.56 17.47
N ARG A 75 -0.31 -0.06 16.49
CA ARG A 75 -0.15 1.37 16.22
C ARG A 75 -0.08 1.62 14.73
N PHE A 76 -0.62 2.74 14.30
CA PHE A 76 -0.83 3.03 12.88
C PHE A 76 -0.40 4.45 12.56
N PHE A 77 0.17 4.67 11.39
CA PHE A 77 0.27 5.97 10.77
C PHE A 77 -0.99 6.24 9.94
N TYR A 78 -1.50 7.46 10.06
CA TYR A 78 -2.44 8.03 9.11
C TYR A 78 -1.65 8.59 7.91
N VAL A 79 -0.65 9.42 8.21
CA VAL A 79 0.26 10.10 7.28
C VAL A 79 1.59 9.36 7.21
N ASN A 80 2.12 9.13 6.03
CA ASN A 80 3.39 8.42 5.81
C ASN A 80 4.42 9.34 5.12
N PRO A 81 5.10 10.23 5.86
CA PRO A 81 6.09 11.13 5.28
C PRO A 81 7.34 10.36 4.81
N LEU A 82 8.06 10.91 3.84
CA LEU A 82 9.31 10.34 3.33
C LEU A 82 10.54 10.96 4.04
N GLU A 83 10.36 12.10 4.68
CA GLU A 83 11.34 12.75 5.55
C GLU A 83 10.68 13.12 6.88
N VAL A 84 11.35 12.80 7.99
CA VAL A 84 10.91 13.17 9.34
C VAL A 84 12.01 14.01 9.97
N VAL A 85 11.69 15.22 10.38
CA VAL A 85 12.65 16.19 10.90
C VAL A 85 12.53 16.29 12.42
N PRO A 86 13.52 15.82 13.19
CA PRO A 86 13.46 15.84 14.65
C PRO A 86 13.23 17.25 15.22
N GLY A 87 12.24 17.38 16.11
CA GLY A 87 11.86 18.65 16.72
C GLY A 87 10.94 19.54 15.85
N ILE A 88 10.67 19.16 14.60
CA ILE A 88 9.76 19.85 13.69
C ILE A 88 8.53 18.98 13.40
N SER A 89 8.73 17.73 12.98
CA SER A 89 7.67 16.77 12.67
C SER A 89 6.78 16.46 13.88
N GLY A 90 5.47 16.57 13.69
CA GLY A 90 4.45 16.51 14.73
C GLY A 90 4.39 17.72 15.68
N VAL A 91 5.18 18.78 15.45
CA VAL A 91 5.31 19.93 16.36
C VAL A 91 4.99 21.25 15.66
N SER A 92 5.73 21.58 14.60
CA SER A 92 5.58 22.82 13.85
C SER A 92 4.21 22.88 13.17
N PRO A 93 3.51 24.03 13.09
CA PRO A 93 2.23 24.15 12.39
C PRO A 93 2.22 23.61 10.96
N THR A 94 3.34 23.71 10.24
CA THR A 94 3.50 23.19 8.87
C THR A 94 3.72 21.67 8.80
N HIS A 95 4.05 21.06 9.94
CA HIS A 95 4.43 19.66 10.11
C HIS A 95 3.72 19.12 11.36
N ARG A 96 2.41 19.38 11.50
CA ARG A 96 1.63 18.80 12.62
C ARG A 96 1.10 17.41 12.29
N HIS A 97 0.96 17.10 11.01
CA HIS A 97 0.33 15.89 10.50
C HIS A 97 1.32 14.72 10.36
N ASP A 98 2.59 15.01 10.11
CA ASP A 98 3.70 14.07 9.94
C ASP A 98 4.28 13.64 11.31
N LEU A 99 3.59 12.73 11.99
CA LEU A 99 4.04 12.28 13.29
C LEU A 99 5.33 11.44 13.19
N PRO A 100 6.32 11.66 14.06
CA PRO A 100 7.57 10.88 14.02
C PRO A 100 7.40 9.44 14.54
N VAL A 101 6.27 9.14 15.20
CA VAL A 101 5.96 7.83 15.76
C VAL A 101 4.48 7.50 15.54
N ARG A 102 4.17 6.23 15.29
CA ARG A 102 2.80 5.74 15.10
C ARG A 102 1.97 5.95 16.38
N PRO A 103 0.87 6.71 16.32
CA PRO A 103 -0.09 6.76 17.41
C PRO A 103 -0.81 5.43 17.61
N LYS A 104 -1.42 5.26 18.79
CA LYS A 104 -2.29 4.11 19.06
C LYS A 104 -3.60 4.21 18.30
N TRP A 105 -4.19 5.40 18.23
CA TRP A 105 -5.53 5.60 17.70
C TRP A 105 -5.73 7.03 17.22
N TYR A 106 -6.72 7.21 16.35
CA TYR A 106 -7.15 8.49 15.79
C TYR A 106 -8.65 8.68 16.02
N ALA A 107 -9.12 9.92 16.07
CA ALA A 107 -10.56 10.19 16.06
C ALA A 107 -11.20 9.75 14.73
N CYS A 108 -10.51 10.01 13.61
CA CYS A 108 -10.79 9.42 12.31
C CYS A 108 -9.99 8.11 12.16
N ALA A 109 -10.59 6.99 12.57
CA ALA A 109 -9.92 5.68 12.59
C ALA A 109 -10.19 4.84 11.33
N CYS A 110 -10.07 5.45 10.14
CA CYS A 110 -10.20 4.73 8.87
C CYS A 110 -9.01 3.77 8.64
N CYS A 111 -7.79 4.17 8.97
CA CYS A 111 -6.56 3.44 8.64
C CYS A 111 -6.46 2.04 9.28
N PRO A 112 -6.70 1.85 10.59
CA PRO A 112 -6.55 0.53 11.21
C PRO A 112 -7.43 -0.59 10.61
N PRO A 113 -8.77 -0.42 10.49
CA PRO A 113 -9.61 -1.45 9.88
C PRO A 113 -9.34 -1.62 8.37
N ASN A 114 -8.89 -0.56 7.70
CA ASN A 114 -8.59 -0.60 6.27
C ASN A 114 -7.31 -1.40 5.98
N ALA A 115 -6.24 -1.20 6.77
CA ALA A 115 -5.04 -2.02 6.70
C ALA A 115 -5.34 -3.48 7.04
N ALA A 116 -6.10 -3.72 8.12
CA ALA A 116 -6.46 -5.07 8.54
C ALA A 116 -7.20 -5.84 7.44
N ARG A 117 -8.27 -5.26 6.84
CA ARG A 117 -9.03 -5.94 5.78
C ARG A 117 -8.16 -6.26 4.57
N LEU A 118 -7.27 -5.36 4.18
CA LEU A 118 -6.41 -5.55 3.01
C LEU A 118 -5.40 -6.68 3.26
N ILE A 119 -4.70 -6.65 4.39
CA ILE A 119 -3.70 -7.69 4.74
C ILE A 119 -4.37 -9.07 4.80
N THR A 120 -5.56 -9.17 5.42
CA THR A 120 -6.30 -10.44 5.48
C THR A 120 -6.82 -10.93 4.13
N SER A 121 -6.92 -10.04 3.13
CA SER A 121 -7.39 -10.38 1.78
C SER A 121 -6.28 -10.35 0.73
N PHE A 122 -5.00 -10.27 1.14
CA PHE A 122 -3.86 -10.11 0.24
C PHE A 122 -3.80 -11.14 -0.90
N GLY A 123 -4.14 -12.41 -0.64
CA GLY A 123 -4.18 -13.45 -1.66
C GLY A 123 -5.10 -13.13 -2.85
N CYS A 124 -6.18 -12.38 -2.64
CA CYS A 124 -7.11 -11.95 -3.69
C CYS A 124 -6.55 -10.83 -4.60
N TYR A 125 -5.40 -10.26 -4.23
CA TYR A 125 -4.64 -9.29 -5.03
C TYR A 125 -3.40 -9.92 -5.66
N ALA A 126 -2.82 -10.93 -4.99
CA ALA A 126 -1.66 -11.65 -5.50
C ALA A 126 -1.98 -12.54 -6.71
N TYR A 127 -3.18 -13.12 -6.74
CA TYR A 127 -3.58 -14.09 -7.74
C TYR A 127 -4.90 -13.72 -8.41
N GLY A 128 -5.01 -14.06 -9.70
CA GLY A 128 -6.21 -13.83 -10.49
C GLY A 128 -6.43 -14.91 -11.55
N GLU A 129 -7.61 -14.93 -12.15
CA GLU A 129 -7.95 -15.85 -13.23
C GLU A 129 -8.93 -15.22 -14.23
N ASN A 130 -8.95 -15.77 -15.44
CA ASN A 130 -10.05 -15.67 -16.38
C ASN A 130 -10.44 -17.09 -16.86
N SER A 131 -11.27 -17.19 -17.90
CA SER A 131 -11.81 -18.47 -18.39
C SER A 131 -10.76 -19.52 -18.77
N ASP A 132 -9.55 -19.09 -19.15
CA ASP A 132 -8.54 -19.94 -19.80
C ASP A 132 -7.11 -19.68 -19.33
N MET A 133 -6.92 -18.72 -18.40
CA MET A 133 -5.62 -18.34 -17.86
C MET A 133 -5.72 -18.05 -16.36
N SER A 134 -4.61 -18.30 -15.67
CA SER A 134 -4.37 -17.88 -14.29
C SER A 134 -3.17 -16.95 -14.23
N PHE A 135 -3.22 -15.98 -13.34
CA PHE A 135 -2.23 -14.91 -13.21
C PHE A 135 -1.63 -14.92 -11.81
N CYS A 136 -0.31 -14.73 -11.76
CA CYS A 136 0.43 -14.35 -10.56
C CYS A 136 0.81 -12.88 -10.73
N HIS A 137 0.15 -11.99 -9.99
CA HIS A 137 0.40 -10.55 -10.02
C HIS A 137 1.42 -10.13 -8.96
N LEU A 138 1.38 -10.75 -7.78
CA LEU A 138 2.31 -10.49 -6.67
C LEU A 138 2.92 -11.80 -6.19
N TYR A 139 4.20 -11.79 -5.87
CA TYR A 139 4.90 -12.95 -5.35
C TYR A 139 4.54 -13.19 -3.88
N ALA A 140 3.66 -14.18 -3.64
CA ALA A 140 3.16 -14.53 -2.33
C ALA A 140 3.21 -16.04 -2.12
N ASP A 141 3.94 -16.52 -1.11
CA ASP A 141 3.95 -17.95 -0.80
C ASP A 141 2.52 -18.47 -0.56
N GLY A 142 2.14 -19.56 -1.25
CA GLY A 142 0.80 -20.11 -1.12
C GLY A 142 0.41 -21.12 -2.19
N GLU A 143 -0.78 -21.67 -2.03
CA GLU A 143 -1.44 -22.57 -2.98
C GLU A 143 -2.81 -22.01 -3.32
N VAL A 144 -3.13 -21.92 -4.61
CA VAL A 144 -4.40 -21.38 -5.10
C VAL A 144 -5.03 -22.36 -6.08
N LYS A 145 -6.31 -22.64 -5.87
CA LYS A 145 -7.16 -23.38 -6.80
C LYS A 145 -8.17 -22.40 -7.40
N PHE A 146 -8.19 -22.34 -8.72
CA PHE A 146 -8.98 -21.41 -9.49
C PHE A 146 -10.30 -22.05 -9.96
N GLU A 147 -11.32 -21.24 -10.21
CA GLU A 147 -12.62 -21.69 -10.71
C GLU A 147 -12.52 -22.28 -12.12
N ASN A 148 -11.56 -21.81 -12.94
CA ASN A 148 -11.24 -22.35 -14.25
C ASN A 148 -10.59 -23.75 -14.21
N GLY A 149 -10.34 -24.30 -13.01
CA GLY A 149 -9.78 -25.63 -12.78
C GLY A 149 -8.25 -25.70 -12.77
N MET A 150 -7.56 -24.58 -12.99
CA MET A 150 -6.10 -24.49 -12.85
C MET A 150 -5.71 -24.41 -11.36
N GLU A 151 -4.50 -24.86 -11.05
CA GLU A 151 -3.91 -24.76 -9.73
C GLU A 151 -2.52 -24.10 -9.85
N LEU A 152 -2.21 -23.19 -8.92
CA LEU A 152 -0.90 -22.55 -8.84
C LEU A 152 -0.33 -22.75 -7.43
N ILE A 153 0.91 -23.23 -7.37
CA ILE A 153 1.70 -23.35 -6.15
C ILE A 153 2.87 -22.40 -6.31
N CYS A 154 2.98 -21.42 -5.40
CA CYS A 154 4.09 -20.49 -5.35
C CYS A 154 4.87 -20.75 -4.07
N ARG A 155 6.19 -20.92 -4.21
CA ARG A 155 7.12 -21.05 -3.09
C ARG A 155 8.18 -19.98 -3.17
N THR A 156 8.18 -19.07 -2.20
CA THR A 156 9.11 -17.95 -2.18
C THR A 156 9.27 -17.34 -0.78
N ASP A 157 10.46 -16.82 -0.50
CA ASP A 157 10.72 -15.97 0.67
C ASP A 157 10.68 -14.46 0.30
N TYR A 158 10.11 -14.11 -0.87
CA TYR A 158 9.91 -12.73 -1.28
C TYR A 158 9.15 -11.93 -0.20
N PRO A 159 9.57 -10.70 0.12
CA PRO A 159 10.57 -9.87 -0.56
C PRO A 159 12.01 -9.99 -0.01
N TYR A 160 12.30 -10.98 0.82
CA TYR A 160 13.64 -11.16 1.43
C TYR A 160 14.58 -11.98 0.57
N ASP A 161 14.04 -12.78 -0.35
CA ASP A 161 14.75 -13.51 -1.40
C ASP A 161 14.02 -13.34 -2.73
N MET A 162 14.75 -13.44 -3.84
CA MET A 162 14.20 -13.23 -5.19
C MET A 162 13.88 -14.54 -5.92
N THR A 163 14.03 -15.70 -5.27
CA THR A 163 13.69 -17.01 -5.84
C THR A 163 12.19 -17.24 -5.73
N VAL A 164 11.56 -17.57 -6.86
CA VAL A 164 10.14 -17.91 -6.95
C VAL A 164 10.04 -19.24 -7.70
N ASN A 165 9.52 -20.28 -7.04
CA ASN A 165 9.30 -21.62 -7.62
C ASN A 165 7.81 -21.93 -7.76
#